data_AF-A0A3C1RT88-F1
#
_entry.id   AF-A0A3C1RT88-F1
#
_cell.length_a   1.000
_cell.length_b   1.000
_cell.length_c   1.000
_cell.angle_alpha   90.00
_cell.angle_beta   90.00
_cell.angle_gamma   90.00
#
_symmetry.space_group_name_H-M   'P 1'
#
loop_
_entity.id
_entity.type
_entity.pdbx_description
1 polymer ?
#
loop_
_entity_poly.entity_id
_entity_poly.type
_entity_poly.pdbx_seq_one_letter_code
_entity_poly.pdbx_strand_id
1 'polypeptide(L)'
;MAYVCQLGAGQSVYLENQGVQTVVTLISSSPGQQQQASSSFSTGVWSSPPQVFQTPHGMVIKITSQQGEKTLQIRGSSLSVLGEMPSVTNSQQLTVDEVTSLPVSPGIEPMKPMEPMKPMKPMNLKMGDMQMNMNPMSMQMGNMELRMGSSEANPKSFCSQCGTSVQPEDRFCSNCGHQL
;
A
#
# COMPACT_ATOMS: atom_id res chain seq x y z
N MET A 1 10.93 -0.48 -17.68
CA MET A 1 10.47 0.53 -18.67
C MET A 1 9.02 0.83 -18.36
N ALA A 2 8.58 2.09 -18.36
CA ALA A 2 7.18 2.42 -18.08
C ALA A 2 6.63 3.44 -19.09
N TYR A 3 5.36 3.31 -19.41
CA TYR A 3 4.63 4.18 -20.33
C TYR A 3 3.27 4.53 -19.75
N VAL A 4 2.75 5.70 -20.10
CA VAL A 4 1.39 6.14 -19.79
C VAL A 4 0.62 6.41 -21.07
N CYS A 5 -0.64 6.03 -21.09
CA CYS A 5 -1.60 6.34 -22.13
C CYS A 5 -2.77 7.09 -21.51
N GLN A 6 -3.05 8.30 -22.00
CA GLN A 6 -4.20 9.08 -21.55
C GLN A 6 -5.45 8.66 -22.33
N LEU A 7 -6.52 8.29 -21.61
CA LEU A 7 -7.80 7.88 -22.20
C LEU A 7 -8.81 9.03 -22.35
N GLY A 8 -8.55 10.16 -21.67
CA GLY A 8 -9.50 11.26 -21.53
C GLY A 8 -10.42 11.09 -20.31
N ALA A 9 -11.19 12.13 -19.98
CA ALA A 9 -12.15 12.15 -18.86
C ALA A 9 -11.57 11.74 -17.48
N GLY A 10 -10.28 12.02 -17.23
CA GLY A 10 -9.62 11.66 -15.97
C GLY A 10 -9.21 10.19 -15.86
N GLN A 11 -9.18 9.45 -16.97
CA GLN A 11 -8.70 8.08 -17.02
C GLN A 11 -7.30 7.99 -17.65
N SER A 12 -6.42 7.21 -17.03
CA SER A 12 -5.06 6.95 -17.51
C SER A 12 -4.72 5.48 -17.34
N VAL A 13 -4.02 4.92 -18.32
CA VAL A 13 -3.48 3.56 -18.26
C VAL A 13 -1.98 3.64 -18.22
N TYR A 14 -1.40 3.04 -17.19
CA TYR A 14 0.03 2.90 -17.06
C TYR A 14 0.45 1.48 -17.36
N LEU A 15 1.54 1.35 -18.09
CA LEU A 15 2.14 0.10 -18.53
C LEU A 15 3.56 0.08 -18.01
N GLU A 16 3.90 -0.90 -17.19
CA GLU A 16 5.24 -1.03 -16.64
C GLU A 16 5.78 -2.44 -16.89
N ASN A 17 7.00 -2.51 -17.42
CA ASN A 17 7.77 -3.74 -17.51
C ASN A 17 8.72 -3.85 -16.32
N GLN A 18 8.39 -4.77 -15.40
CA GLN A 18 9.19 -5.15 -14.24
C GLN A 18 9.87 -6.50 -14.50
N GLY A 19 11.01 -6.46 -15.21
CA GLY A 19 11.73 -7.66 -15.61
C GLY A 19 10.97 -8.46 -16.68
N VAL A 20 10.37 -9.59 -16.29
CA VAL A 20 9.58 -10.44 -17.21
C VAL A 20 8.06 -10.22 -17.07
N GLN A 21 7.64 -9.41 -16.10
CA GLN A 21 6.24 -9.11 -15.85
C GLN A 21 5.87 -7.75 -16.44
N THR A 22 4.73 -7.71 -17.12
CA THR A 22 4.04 -6.46 -17.42
C THR A 22 2.98 -6.21 -16.36
N VAL A 23 3.07 -5.06 -15.71
CA VAL A 23 2.07 -4.51 -14.80
C VAL A 23 1.28 -3.46 -15.55
N VAL A 24 -0.04 -3.61 -15.59
CA VAL A 24 -0.97 -2.64 -16.16
C VAL A 24 -1.76 -2.03 -15.02
N THR A 25 -1.68 -0.71 -14.86
CA THR A 25 -2.40 0.04 -13.82
C THR A 25 -3.38 1.01 -14.48
N LEU A 26 -4.66 0.80 -14.24
CA LEU A 26 -5.73 1.72 -14.63
C LEU A 26 -6.02 2.68 -13.49
N ILE A 27 -5.96 3.97 -13.78
CA ILE A 27 -6.34 5.04 -12.85
C ILE A 27 -7.55 5.74 -13.46
N SER A 28 -8.60 5.90 -12.65
CA SER A 28 -9.77 6.71 -12.99
C SER A 28 -9.98 7.75 -11.89
N SER A 29 -10.08 9.01 -12.28
CA SER A 29 -10.27 10.14 -11.38
C SER A 29 -11.61 10.81 -11.67
N SER A 30 -12.44 10.92 -10.64
CA SER A 30 -13.70 11.66 -10.63
C SER A 30 -13.67 12.69 -9.49
N PRO A 31 -14.51 13.74 -9.52
CA PRO A 31 -14.53 14.73 -8.45
C PRO A 31 -14.73 14.07 -7.08
N GLY A 32 -13.72 14.17 -6.20
CA GLY A 32 -13.74 13.60 -4.86
C GLY A 32 -13.39 12.11 -4.75
N GLN A 33 -13.08 11.40 -5.84
CA GLN A 33 -12.68 9.99 -5.79
C GLN A 33 -11.64 9.62 -6.85
N GLN A 34 -10.55 8.97 -6.43
CA GLN A 34 -9.58 8.35 -7.32
C GLN A 34 -9.62 6.83 -7.11
N GLN A 35 -9.85 6.09 -8.18
CA GLN A 35 -9.84 4.63 -8.17
C GLN A 35 -8.64 4.13 -8.96
N GLN A 36 -7.98 3.09 -8.45
CA GLN A 36 -6.84 2.45 -9.08
C GLN A 36 -7.04 0.94 -9.09
N ALA A 37 -6.82 0.31 -10.24
CA ALA A 37 -6.79 -1.13 -10.40
C ALA A 37 -5.49 -1.52 -11.10
N SER A 38 -4.77 -2.53 -10.58
CA SER A 38 -3.52 -3.02 -11.16
C SER A 38 -3.60 -4.51 -11.43
N SER A 39 -2.99 -4.96 -12.52
CA SER A 39 -2.94 -6.36 -12.93
C SER A 39 -1.59 -6.68 -13.56
N SER A 40 -1.04 -7.86 -13.26
CA SER A 40 0.30 -8.27 -13.72
C SER A 40 0.27 -9.56 -14.54
N PHE A 41 1.06 -9.61 -15.62
CA PHE A 41 1.10 -10.74 -16.55
C PHE A 41 2.54 -11.04 -16.96
N SER A 42 2.87 -12.31 -17.16
CA SER A 42 4.16 -12.72 -17.70
C SER A 42 4.17 -12.50 -19.21
N THR A 43 4.81 -11.42 -19.67
CA THR A 43 4.94 -11.08 -21.10
C THR A 43 6.38 -11.17 -21.59
N GLY A 44 7.35 -11.27 -20.69
CA GLY A 44 8.77 -11.14 -20.99
C GLY A 44 9.25 -9.68 -21.01
N VAL A 45 10.57 -9.52 -21.22
CA VAL A 45 11.24 -8.21 -21.33
C VAL A 45 10.84 -7.56 -22.66
N TRP A 46 10.34 -6.33 -22.61
CA TRP A 46 9.96 -5.59 -23.81
C TRP A 46 11.17 -5.28 -24.68
N SER A 47 11.00 -5.44 -26.00
CA SER A 47 12.00 -5.09 -27.01
C SER A 47 11.67 -3.78 -27.74
N SER A 48 10.41 -3.32 -27.66
CA SER A 48 9.96 -2.04 -28.19
C SER A 48 8.90 -1.41 -27.28
N PRO A 49 8.61 -0.10 -27.43
CA PRO A 49 7.49 0.53 -26.74
C PRO A 49 6.16 -0.20 -27.03
N PRO A 50 5.26 -0.31 -26.03
CA PRO A 50 3.96 -0.92 -26.23
C PRO A 50 3.09 -0.04 -27.14
N GLN A 51 2.24 -0.66 -27.97
CA GLN A 51 1.30 0.08 -28.82
C GLN A 51 -0.09 -0.05 -28.24
N VAL A 52 -0.80 1.08 -28.09
CA VAL A 52 -2.14 1.10 -27.49
C VAL A 52 -3.16 1.50 -28.56
N PHE A 53 -4.24 0.74 -28.66
CA PHE A 53 -5.31 0.93 -29.62
C PHE A 53 -6.65 1.04 -28.88
N GLN A 54 -7.37 2.12 -29.14
CA GLN A 54 -8.76 2.26 -28.71
C GLN A 54 -9.68 1.60 -29.73
N THR A 55 -10.63 0.82 -29.26
CA THR A 55 -11.62 0.10 -30.07
C THR A 55 -13.03 0.36 -29.55
N PRO A 56 -14.10 0.11 -30.32
CA PRO A 56 -15.48 0.25 -29.84
C PRO A 56 -15.80 -0.62 -28.62
N HIS A 57 -15.05 -1.71 -28.40
CA HIS A 57 -15.28 -2.68 -27.33
C HIS A 57 -14.33 -2.53 -26.13
N GLY A 58 -13.45 -1.52 -26.14
CA GLY A 58 -12.45 -1.30 -25.09
C GLY A 58 -11.08 -0.94 -25.65
N MET A 59 -10.02 -1.23 -24.89
CA MET A 59 -8.64 -0.97 -25.28
C MET A 59 -7.91 -2.27 -25.61
N VAL A 60 -7.03 -2.22 -26.59
CA VAL A 60 -6.09 -3.29 -26.94
C VAL A 60 -4.68 -2.75 -26.81
N ILE A 61 -3.82 -3.47 -26.08
CA ILE A 61 -2.40 -3.13 -25.92
C ILE A 61 -1.59 -4.24 -26.56
N LYS A 62 -0.74 -3.88 -27.51
CA LYS A 62 0.22 -4.78 -28.13
C LYS A 62 1.57 -4.61 -27.46
N ILE A 63 2.11 -5.72 -26.96
CA ILE A 63 3.40 -5.79 -26.31
C ILE A 63 4.31 -6.65 -27.18
N THR A 64 5.43 -6.10 -27.58
CA THR A 64 6.48 -6.83 -28.29
C THR A 64 7.63 -7.09 -27.31
N SER A 65 7.88 -8.36 -27.03
CA SER A 65 8.92 -8.81 -26.12
C SER A 65 9.88 -9.77 -26.82
N GLN A 66 10.98 -10.11 -26.14
CA GLN A 66 11.90 -11.15 -26.64
C GLN A 66 11.24 -12.53 -26.78
N GLN A 67 10.10 -12.78 -26.13
CA GLN A 67 9.36 -14.04 -26.17
C GLN A 67 8.29 -14.06 -27.28
N GLY A 68 8.17 -12.96 -28.04
CA GLY A 68 7.17 -12.78 -29.09
C GLY A 68 6.20 -11.63 -28.81
N GLU A 69 5.16 -11.54 -29.64
CA GLU A 69 4.11 -10.56 -29.47
C GLU A 69 3.01 -11.10 -28.56
N LYS A 70 2.56 -10.27 -27.61
CA LYS A 70 1.41 -10.54 -26.74
C LYS A 70 0.43 -9.40 -26.86
N THR A 71 -0.85 -9.73 -26.90
CA THR A 71 -1.91 -8.72 -26.93
C THR A 71 -2.65 -8.75 -25.61
N LEU A 72 -2.90 -7.60 -25.02
CA LEU A 72 -3.75 -7.44 -23.84
C LEU A 72 -5.02 -6.71 -24.25
N GLN A 73 -6.17 -7.11 -23.72
CA GLN A 73 -7.43 -6.42 -23.91
C GLN A 73 -7.96 -5.94 -22.57
N ILE A 74 -8.33 -4.67 -22.51
CA ILE A 74 -8.98 -4.05 -21.36
C ILE A 74 -10.43 -3.76 -21.73
N ARG A 75 -11.38 -4.30 -20.93
CA ARG A 75 -12.80 -3.99 -21.01
C ARG A 75 -13.29 -3.51 -19.65
N GLY A 76 -13.62 -2.22 -19.54
CA GLY A 76 -13.93 -1.61 -18.25
C GLY A 76 -12.73 -1.70 -17.30
N SER A 77 -12.90 -2.40 -16.17
CA SER A 77 -11.83 -2.70 -15.20
C SER A 77 -11.20 -4.09 -15.39
N SER A 78 -11.73 -4.92 -16.30
CA SER A 78 -11.24 -6.28 -16.53
C SER A 78 -10.12 -6.29 -17.57
N LEU A 79 -9.09 -7.11 -17.34
CA LEU A 79 -7.92 -7.24 -18.20
C LEU A 79 -7.66 -8.70 -18.57
N SER A 80 -7.52 -8.96 -19.87
CA SER A 80 -7.36 -10.30 -20.42
C SER A 80 -6.18 -10.36 -21.37
N VAL A 81 -5.38 -11.44 -21.30
CA VAL A 81 -4.30 -11.70 -22.26
C VAL A 81 -4.85 -12.49 -23.45
N LEU A 82 -4.61 -11.97 -24.65
CA LEU A 82 -4.89 -12.62 -25.93
C LEU A 82 -3.57 -13.06 -26.56
N GLY A 83 -3.57 -14.27 -27.13
CA GLY A 83 -2.42 -14.80 -27.87
C GLY A 83 -2.21 -14.11 -29.22
N GLU A 84 -3.29 -13.70 -29.87
CA GLU A 84 -3.27 -13.05 -31.19
C GLU A 84 -4.02 -11.72 -31.13
N MET A 85 -3.64 -10.78 -32.01
CA MET A 85 -4.32 -9.49 -32.11
C MET A 85 -5.69 -9.71 -32.77
N PRO A 86 -6.81 -9.35 -32.11
CA PRO A 86 -8.11 -9.39 -32.77
C PRO A 86 -8.14 -8.39 -33.92
N SER A 87 -8.89 -8.69 -34.98
CA SER A 87 -9.12 -7.76 -36.10
C SER A 87 -9.68 -6.45 -35.58
N VAL A 88 -8.82 -5.45 -35.44
CA VAL A 88 -9.11 -4.12 -34.91
C VAL A 88 -9.73 -3.26 -36.01
N THR A 89 -10.93 -3.63 -36.44
CA THR A 89 -11.75 -2.83 -37.36
C THR A 89 -12.23 -1.56 -36.64
N ASN A 90 -11.91 -0.37 -37.17
CA ASN A 90 -12.14 0.94 -36.54
C ASN A 90 -11.39 1.16 -35.23
N SER A 91 -10.09 0.87 -35.20
CA SER A 91 -9.24 1.25 -34.06
C SER A 91 -8.53 2.59 -34.28
N GLN A 92 -8.40 3.37 -33.21
CA GLN A 92 -7.55 4.55 -33.17
C GLN A 92 -6.33 4.23 -32.31
N GLN A 93 -5.13 4.39 -32.87
CA GLN A 93 -3.91 4.26 -32.09
C GLN A 93 -3.78 5.46 -31.15
N LEU A 94 -3.60 5.20 -29.87
CA LEU A 94 -3.37 6.21 -28.84
C LEU A 94 -1.87 6.47 -28.68
N THR A 95 -1.54 7.71 -28.35
CA THR A 95 -0.17 8.09 -28.00
C THR A 95 0.18 7.55 -26.62
N VAL A 96 1.35 6.95 -26.52
CA VAL A 96 1.96 6.50 -25.27
C VAL A 96 3.19 7.34 -24.99
N ASP A 97 3.23 7.94 -23.81
CA ASP A 97 4.36 8.72 -23.32
C ASP A 97 5.21 7.85 -22.40
N GLU A 98 6.53 7.90 -22.57
CA GLU A 98 7.45 7.22 -21.66
C GLU A 98 7.50 7.94 -20.32
N VAL A 99 7.38 7.19 -19.23
CA VAL A 99 7.44 7.70 -17.86
C VAL A 99 8.48 6.94 -17.06
N THR A 100 9.09 7.62 -16.10
CA THR A 100 10.14 7.03 -15.26
C THR A 100 9.58 6.13 -14.16
N SER A 101 8.31 6.32 -13.77
CA SER A 101 7.59 5.49 -12.79
C SER A 101 6.08 5.74 -12.82
N LEU A 102 5.30 4.80 -12.28
CA LEU A 102 3.88 5.01 -11.98
C LEU A 102 3.70 6.20 -11.02
N PRO A 103 2.62 7.01 -11.12
CA PRO A 103 2.26 7.92 -10.05
C PRO A 103 1.92 7.04 -8.84
N VAL A 104 2.80 7.09 -7.84
CA VAL A 104 2.48 6.60 -6.50
C VAL A 104 1.24 7.39 -6.08
N SER A 105 0.15 6.69 -5.74
CA SER A 105 -1.04 7.33 -5.18
C SER A 105 -0.55 8.25 -4.05
N PRO A 106 -0.97 9.54 -3.98
CA PRO A 106 -0.60 10.41 -2.87
C PRO A 106 -1.26 9.85 -1.61
N GLY A 107 -0.53 9.01 -0.89
CA GLY A 107 -1.09 8.18 0.16
C GLY A 107 -0.07 7.78 1.20
N ILE A 108 1.12 7.33 0.80
CA ILE A 108 2.24 7.12 1.73
C ILE A 108 3.54 7.35 0.96
N GLU A 109 4.08 8.56 1.04
CA GLU A 109 5.52 8.71 0.84
C GLU A 109 6.19 7.83 1.90
N PRO A 110 7.09 6.89 1.54
CA PRO A 110 7.86 6.17 2.54
C PRO A 110 8.56 7.23 3.37
N MET A 111 8.19 7.32 4.65
CA MET A 111 8.79 8.28 5.57
C MET A 111 10.29 8.06 5.47
N LYS A 112 11.00 9.06 4.90
CA LYS A 112 12.45 9.04 4.86
C LYS A 112 12.91 8.76 6.30
N PRO A 113 13.88 7.86 6.53
CA PRO A 113 14.47 7.69 7.85
C PRO A 113 14.80 9.08 8.37
N MET A 114 14.15 9.48 9.46
CA MET A 114 14.37 10.82 10.02
C MET A 114 15.87 10.95 10.26
N GLU A 115 16.49 11.96 9.65
CA GLU A 115 17.86 12.30 9.98
C GLU A 115 17.91 12.52 11.50
N PRO A 116 18.91 11.95 12.20
CA PRO A 116 19.00 12.06 13.64
C PRO A 116 18.95 13.54 14.03
N MET A 117 17.87 13.92 14.71
CA MET A 117 17.67 15.29 15.15
C MET A 117 18.89 15.73 15.95
N LYS A 118 19.49 16.84 15.54
CA LYS A 118 20.52 17.52 16.34
C LYS A 118 19.93 17.72 17.74
N PRO A 119 20.68 17.43 18.82
CA PRO A 119 20.17 17.53 20.17
C PRO A 119 19.59 18.92 20.40
N MET A 120 18.27 18.98 20.58
CA MET A 120 17.58 20.22 20.92
C MET A 120 18.09 20.67 22.28
N LYS A 121 18.55 21.92 22.36
CA LYS A 121 18.82 22.56 23.66
C LYS A 121 17.52 22.55 24.46
N PRO A 122 17.54 22.22 25.75
CA PRO A 122 16.32 22.08 26.53
C PRO A 122 15.55 23.40 26.56
N MET A 123 14.36 23.41 25.97
CA MET A 123 13.37 24.47 26.19
C MET A 123 12.65 24.16 27.50
N ASN A 124 12.81 25.03 28.49
CA ASN A 124 11.96 25.06 29.67
C ASN A 124 10.59 25.63 29.26
N LEU A 125 9.67 24.77 28.80
CA LEU A 125 8.27 25.16 28.65
C LEU A 125 7.60 25.15 30.04
N LYS A 126 7.33 26.34 30.59
CA LYS A 126 6.39 26.50 31.70
C LYS A 126 4.99 26.68 31.14
N MET A 127 4.15 25.65 31.27
CA MET A 127 2.70 25.75 31.07
C MET A 127 2.03 25.63 32.45
N GLY A 128 1.93 26.75 33.18
CA GLY A 128 1.23 26.84 34.48
C GLY A 128 1.79 25.93 35.59
N ASP A 129 0.89 25.40 36.44
CA ASP A 129 1.17 24.54 37.60
C ASP A 129 1.58 23.09 37.26
N MET A 130 1.92 22.80 36.00
CA MET A 130 2.28 21.45 35.58
C MET A 130 3.81 21.27 35.62
N GLN A 131 4.31 20.68 36.71
CA GLN A 131 5.72 20.42 36.94
C GLN A 131 6.05 18.94 36.60
N MET A 132 6.83 18.71 35.55
CA MET A 132 7.45 17.40 35.28
C MET A 132 8.89 17.40 35.80
N ASN A 133 9.21 16.47 36.70
CA ASN A 133 10.57 16.23 37.16
C ASN A 133 11.08 14.90 36.57
N MET A 134 12.26 14.90 35.96
CA MET A 134 12.82 13.74 35.25
C MET A 134 13.85 12.95 36.06
N ASN A 135 13.81 13.00 37.40
CA ASN A 135 14.60 12.12 38.26
C ASN A 135 13.98 12.02 39.68
N PRO A 136 13.36 10.89 40.08
CA PRO A 136 12.64 9.89 39.27
C PRO A 136 11.28 10.44 38.79
N MET A 137 10.71 9.82 37.75
CA MET A 137 9.53 10.29 37.03
C MET A 137 8.28 10.35 37.92
N SER A 138 7.86 11.56 38.33
CA SER A 138 6.62 11.81 39.07
C SER A 138 5.71 12.78 38.30
N MET A 139 4.47 12.39 38.04
CA MET A 139 3.43 13.27 37.48
C MET A 139 2.42 13.64 38.58
N GLN A 140 2.29 14.93 38.90
CA GLN A 140 1.23 15.45 39.77
C GLN A 140 0.12 16.09 38.91
N MET A 141 -1.11 15.58 39.05
CA MET A 141 -2.31 16.15 38.44
C MET A 141 -3.29 16.47 39.58
N GLY A 142 -3.14 17.65 40.17
CA GLY A 142 -3.93 18.05 41.35
C GLY A 142 -3.71 17.14 42.57
N ASN A 143 -4.79 16.71 43.22
CA ASN A 143 -4.79 15.89 44.45
C ASN A 143 -4.72 14.37 44.21
N MET A 144 -4.48 13.92 42.98
CA MET A 144 -4.37 12.49 42.67
C MET A 144 -2.90 12.08 42.53
N GLU A 145 -2.40 11.43 43.58
CA GLU A 145 -1.03 10.93 43.69
C GLU A 145 -1.01 9.42 43.38
N LEU A 146 -0.57 9.04 42.17
CA LEU A 146 -0.29 7.64 41.84
C LEU A 146 1.14 7.30 42.25
N ARG A 147 1.32 6.88 43.52
CA ARG A 147 2.57 6.27 43.99
C ARG A 147 2.64 4.82 43.52
N MET A 148 3.52 4.53 42.57
CA MET A 148 3.91 3.14 42.30
C MET A 148 4.94 2.70 43.34
N GLY A 149 4.44 2.53 44.57
CA GLY A 149 5.09 1.79 45.64
C GLY A 149 4.46 0.41 45.72
N SER A 150 5.28 -0.61 45.56
CA SER A 150 5.08 -2.02 45.93
C SER A 150 3.87 -2.32 46.82
N SER A 151 2.88 -3.03 46.27
CA SER A 151 2.31 -4.26 46.85
C SER A 151 1.31 -4.92 45.90
N GLU A 152 1.62 -6.16 45.51
CA GLU A 152 0.68 -7.24 45.16
C GLU A 152 -0.34 -6.99 44.03
N ALA A 153 0.13 -6.65 42.83
CA ALA A 153 -0.66 -6.86 41.63
C ALA A 153 -0.47 -8.32 41.15
N ASN A 154 -1.37 -9.20 41.58
CA ASN A 154 -1.49 -10.55 41.02
C ASN A 154 -1.65 -10.43 39.48
N PRO A 155 -0.68 -10.84 38.66
CA PRO A 155 -0.80 -10.75 37.22
C PRO A 155 -1.90 -11.72 36.79
N LYS A 156 -3.10 -11.20 36.50
CA LYS A 156 -4.15 -11.99 35.87
C LYS A 156 -3.64 -12.39 34.48
N SER A 157 -3.24 -13.65 34.36
CA SER A 157 -2.80 -14.23 33.09
C SER A 157 -4.03 -14.55 32.23
N PHE A 158 -3.84 -14.54 30.90
CA PHE A 158 -4.90 -14.88 29.94
C PHE A 158 -4.40 -15.99 29.01
N CYS A 159 -5.29 -16.91 28.63
CA CYS A 159 -4.96 -17.98 27.69
C CYS A 159 -4.69 -17.39 26.30
N SER A 160 -3.55 -17.75 25.71
CA SER A 160 -3.13 -17.30 24.37
C SER A 160 -4.01 -17.84 23.23
N GLN A 161 -4.77 -18.92 23.46
CA GLN A 161 -5.61 -19.54 22.43
C GLN A 161 -7.05 -19.02 22.42
N CYS A 162 -7.64 -18.72 23.60
CA CYS A 162 -9.05 -18.35 23.69
C CYS A 162 -9.32 -17.05 24.47
N GLY A 163 -8.29 -16.42 25.03
CA GLY A 163 -8.40 -15.15 25.75
C GLY A 163 -9.05 -15.24 27.13
N THR A 164 -9.39 -16.44 27.63
CA THR A 164 -9.99 -16.61 28.96
C THR A 164 -8.98 -16.31 30.06
N SER A 165 -9.42 -15.65 31.14
CA SER A 165 -8.59 -15.40 32.32
C SER A 165 -8.21 -16.72 32.98
N VAL A 166 -6.93 -16.88 33.30
CA VAL A 166 -6.35 -18.08 33.94
C VAL A 166 -5.53 -17.68 35.15
N GLN A 167 -5.49 -18.54 36.16
CA GLN A 167 -4.67 -18.34 37.34
C GLN A 167 -3.21 -18.73 37.02
N PRO A 168 -2.21 -18.13 37.69
CA PRO A 168 -0.80 -18.50 37.50
C PRO A 168 -0.48 -19.97 37.85
N GLU A 169 -1.34 -20.61 38.64
CA GLU A 169 -1.26 -22.00 39.08
C GLU A 169 -1.98 -22.99 38.15
N ASP A 170 -2.72 -22.51 37.15
CA ASP A 170 -3.40 -23.36 36.16
C ASP A 170 -2.40 -23.93 35.15
N ARG A 171 -2.37 -25.26 35.00
CA ARG A 171 -1.58 -25.93 33.94
C ARG A 171 -2.32 -26.04 32.61
N PHE A 172 -3.65 -25.95 32.64
CA PHE A 172 -4.50 -26.05 31.47
C PHE A 172 -5.63 -25.02 31.57
N CYS A 173 -6.01 -24.43 30.44
CA CYS A 173 -7.14 -23.52 30.38
C CYS A 173 -8.45 -24.28 30.58
N SER A 174 -9.24 -23.89 31.58
CA SER A 174 -10.54 -24.49 31.89
C SER A 174 -11.59 -24.34 30.77
N ASN A 175 -11.37 -23.42 29.82
CA ASN A 175 -12.29 -23.17 28.72
C ASN A 175 -11.95 -23.94 27.43
N CYS A 176 -10.67 -24.09 27.09
CA CYS A 176 -10.25 -24.71 25.82
C CYS A 176 -9.33 -25.93 25.97
N GLY A 177 -8.89 -26.27 27.19
CA GLY A 177 -7.99 -27.38 27.45
C GLY A 177 -6.54 -27.16 27.01
N HIS A 178 -6.18 -25.97 26.52
CA HIS A 178 -4.82 -25.65 26.11
C HIS A 178 -3.88 -25.57 27.32
N GLN A 179 -2.67 -26.10 27.18
CA GLN A 179 -1.64 -25.98 28.21
C GLN A 179 -1.13 -24.54 28.29
N LEU A 180 -1.05 -23.98 29.51
CA LEU A 180 -0.68 -22.58 29.77
C LEU A 180 0.82 -22.38 29.94
#